data_AF-A0A528KA47-F1
#
_entry.id   AF-A0A528KA47-F1
#
_cell.length_a   1.000
_cell.length_b   1.000
_cell.length_c   1.000
_cell.angle_alpha   90.00
_cell.angle_beta   90.00
_cell.angle_gamma   90.00
#
_symmetry.space_group_name_H-M   'P 1'
#
loop_
_entity.id
_entity.type
_entity.pdbx_description
1 polymer ?
#
loop_
_entity_poly.entity_id
_entity_poly.type
_entity_poly.pdbx_seq_one_letter_code
_entity_poly.pdbx_strand_id
1 'polypeptide(L)'
;VGNARAVGAHMQKRLRKLASHSLVGEVRGVGLIAAVELVGDKANKAPWETAGALGGLVNGFMQQNGVISRNMGDALAFCPPLIITEPQVDEMIDAFERSLEAAVKQIPQLARAFALQSGAGRQPPSTPVAGV
;
A
#
# COMPACT_ATOMS: atom_id res chain seq x y z
N VAL A 1 4.29 -27.31 13.55
CA VAL A 1 4.27 -26.49 12.29
C VAL A 1 2.96 -26.63 11.48
N GLY A 2 1.87 -27.17 12.05
CA GLY A 2 0.63 -27.44 11.30
C GLY A 2 -0.16 -26.17 10.93
N ASN A 3 -0.41 -25.28 11.90
CA ASN A 3 -1.25 -24.10 11.68
C ASN A 3 -0.66 -23.14 10.63
N ALA A 4 0.63 -22.84 10.73
CA ALA A 4 1.32 -21.97 9.77
C ALA A 4 1.30 -22.52 8.33
N ARG A 5 1.22 -23.83 8.15
CA ARG A 5 1.06 -24.47 6.84
C ARG A 5 -0.38 -24.34 6.33
N ALA A 6 -1.35 -24.73 7.15
CA ALA A 6 -2.77 -24.76 6.78
C ALA A 6 -3.33 -23.33 6.59
N VAL A 7 -3.29 -22.51 7.64
CA VAL A 7 -3.81 -21.13 7.62
C VAL A 7 -2.92 -20.24 6.74
N GLY A 8 -1.62 -20.53 6.65
CA GLY A 8 -0.74 -19.86 5.70
C GLY A 8 -1.17 -20.06 4.25
N ALA A 9 -1.54 -21.29 3.84
CA ALA A 9 -2.06 -21.53 2.50
C ALA A 9 -3.34 -20.73 2.22
N HIS A 10 -4.24 -20.61 3.20
CA HIS A 10 -5.44 -19.77 3.11
C HIS A 10 -5.09 -18.29 2.95
N MET A 11 -4.21 -17.75 3.80
CA MET A 11 -3.75 -16.36 3.72
C MET A 11 -3.12 -16.04 2.35
N GLN A 12 -2.23 -16.91 1.86
CA GLN A 12 -1.60 -16.72 0.55
C GLN A 12 -2.64 -16.75 -0.59
N LYS A 13 -3.62 -17.65 -0.53
CA LYS A 13 -4.70 -17.72 -1.52
C LYS A 13 -5.54 -16.44 -1.52
N ARG A 14 -5.92 -15.95 -0.33
CA ARG A 14 -6.68 -14.71 -0.16
C ARG A 14 -5.90 -13.50 -0.70
N LEU A 15 -4.65 -13.30 -0.28
CA LEU A 15 -3.82 -12.18 -0.74
C LEU A 15 -3.59 -12.22 -2.25
N ARG A 16 -3.34 -13.39 -2.84
CA ARG A 16 -3.12 -13.51 -4.30
C ARG A 16 -4.35 -13.15 -5.12
N LYS A 17 -5.57 -13.25 -4.58
CA LYS A 17 -6.77 -12.75 -5.26
C LYS A 17 -6.74 -11.23 -5.45
N LEU A 18 -6.06 -10.51 -4.56
CA LEU A 18 -5.87 -9.06 -4.66
C LEU A 18 -4.93 -8.65 -5.79
N ALA A 19 -4.22 -9.60 -6.41
CA ALA A 19 -3.43 -9.34 -7.60
C ALA A 19 -4.27 -8.86 -8.80
N SER A 20 -5.60 -8.83 -8.73
CA SER A 20 -6.47 -8.16 -9.71
C SER A 20 -6.69 -6.68 -9.41
N HIS A 21 -6.53 -6.22 -8.16
CA HIS A 21 -6.78 -4.85 -7.71
C HIS A 21 -5.83 -3.83 -8.38
N SER A 22 -6.33 -2.64 -8.72
CA SER A 22 -5.59 -1.62 -9.51
C SER A 22 -4.31 -1.14 -8.84
N LEU A 23 -4.31 -1.00 -7.51
CA LEU A 23 -3.13 -0.59 -6.75
C LEU A 23 -2.15 -1.73 -6.45
N VAL A 24 -2.47 -2.98 -6.77
CA VAL A 24 -1.61 -4.13 -6.42
C VAL A 24 -0.78 -4.55 -7.63
N GLY A 25 0.54 -4.39 -7.52
CA GLY A 25 1.50 -4.76 -8.56
C GLY A 25 2.01 -6.19 -8.42
N GLU A 26 2.31 -6.62 -7.19
CA GLU A 26 2.81 -7.95 -6.89
C GLU A 26 2.32 -8.45 -5.53
N VAL A 27 2.07 -9.76 -5.43
CA VAL A 27 1.86 -10.46 -4.16
C VAL A 27 2.88 -11.58 -4.05
N ARG A 28 3.73 -11.53 -3.02
CA ARG A 28 4.79 -12.53 -2.77
C ARG A 28 4.75 -13.00 -1.32
N GLY A 29 5.15 -14.25 -1.08
CA GLY A 29 5.11 -14.81 0.27
C GLY A 29 5.08 -16.33 0.35
N VAL A 30 5.23 -16.84 1.57
CA VAL A 30 5.16 -18.26 1.93
C VAL A 30 4.63 -18.42 3.35
N GLY A 31 3.75 -19.39 3.58
CA GLY A 31 3.13 -19.62 4.89
C GLY A 31 2.42 -18.36 5.39
N LEU A 32 2.69 -17.97 6.64
CA LEU A 32 2.16 -16.76 7.28
C LEU A 32 3.06 -15.53 7.09
N ILE A 33 3.92 -15.50 6.08
CA ILE A 33 4.71 -14.32 5.71
C ILE A 33 4.36 -13.92 4.29
N ALA A 34 3.94 -12.67 4.08
CA ALA A 34 3.68 -12.13 2.75
C ALA A 34 4.01 -10.64 2.66
N ALA A 35 4.21 -10.18 1.44
CA ALA A 35 4.29 -8.77 1.07
C ALA A 35 3.37 -8.51 -0.13
N VAL A 36 2.67 -7.37 -0.10
CA VAL A 36 1.88 -6.85 -1.21
C VAL A 36 2.51 -5.55 -1.67
N GLU A 37 3.04 -5.54 -2.89
CA GLU A 37 3.64 -4.36 -3.50
C GLU A 37 2.56 -3.47 -4.10
N LEU A 38 2.52 -2.21 -3.70
CA LEU A 38 1.61 -1.23 -4.27
C LEU A 38 2.26 -0.48 -5.43
N VAL A 39 1.46 -0.18 -6.46
CA VAL A 39 1.89 0.55 -7.66
C VAL A 39 0.88 1.64 -8.00
N GLY A 40 1.37 2.72 -8.61
CA GLY A 40 0.54 3.81 -9.10
C GLY A 40 -0.12 3.51 -10.43
N ASP A 41 0.59 2.75 -11.28
CA ASP A 41 0.08 2.25 -12.55
C ASP A 41 0.41 0.77 -12.68
N LYS A 42 -0.64 -0.05 -12.69
CA LYS A 42 -0.53 -1.50 -12.81
C LYS A 42 -0.10 -1.98 -14.18
N ALA A 43 -0.53 -1.30 -15.26
CA ALA A 43 -0.22 -1.72 -16.62
C ALA A 43 1.28 -1.64 -16.87
N ASN A 44 1.90 -0.56 -16.36
CA ASN A 44 3.33 -0.32 -16.49
C ASN A 44 4.15 -0.78 -15.27
N LYS A 45 3.48 -1.29 -14.22
CA LYS A 45 4.07 -1.57 -12.89
C LYS A 45 4.88 -0.38 -12.37
N ALA A 46 4.42 0.83 -12.64
CA ALA A 46 5.12 2.04 -12.28
C ALA A 46 4.84 2.41 -10.82
N PRO A 47 5.86 2.83 -10.06
CA PRO A 47 5.67 3.33 -8.70
C PRO A 47 4.84 4.62 -8.71
N TRP A 48 4.31 4.99 -7.56
CA TRP A 48 3.75 6.32 -7.37
C TRP A 48 4.86 7.39 -7.39
N GLU A 49 4.51 8.64 -7.73
CA GLU A 49 5.47 9.75 -7.86
C GLU A 49 6.35 9.92 -6.61
N THR A 50 5.73 9.79 -5.43
CA THR A 50 6.41 9.86 -4.13
C THR A 50 6.53 8.46 -3.54
N ALA A 51 7.76 7.96 -3.46
CA ALA A 51 8.05 6.64 -2.88
C ALA A 51 7.52 6.53 -1.45
N GLY A 52 6.80 5.45 -1.16
CA GLY A 52 6.23 5.16 0.15
C GLY A 52 4.92 5.89 0.47
N ALA A 53 4.46 6.80 -0.40
CA ALA A 53 3.23 7.53 -0.17
C ALA A 53 1.99 6.62 -0.24
N LEU A 54 1.94 5.67 -1.18
CA LEU A 54 0.84 4.71 -1.26
C LEU A 54 0.87 3.76 -0.08
N GLY A 55 2.06 3.26 0.29
CA GLY A 55 2.25 2.40 1.44
C GLY A 55 1.80 3.07 2.74
N GLY A 56 2.19 4.32 2.96
CA GLY A 56 1.78 5.11 4.11
C GLY A 56 0.27 5.38 4.14
N LEU A 57 -0.32 5.73 3.00
CA LEU A 57 -1.76 5.97 2.86
C LEU A 57 -2.58 4.73 3.20
N VAL A 58 -2.28 3.60 2.54
CA VAL A 58 -3.01 2.35 2.75
C VAL A 58 -2.79 1.82 4.17
N ASN A 59 -1.58 1.92 4.72
CA ASN A 59 -1.32 1.53 6.11
C ASN A 59 -2.09 2.40 7.11
N GLY A 60 -2.29 3.69 6.82
CA GLY A 60 -3.15 4.57 7.63
C GLY A 60 -4.60 4.09 7.64
N PHE A 61 -5.14 3.70 6.50
CA PHE A 61 -6.47 3.11 6.42
C PHE A 61 -6.58 1.75 7.08
N MET A 62 -5.57 0.89 6.98
CA MET A 62 -5.55 -0.40 7.67
C MET A 62 -5.65 -0.20 9.18
N GLN A 63 -4.91 0.75 9.74
CA GLN A 63 -4.97 1.09 11.16
C GLN A 63 -6.35 1.59 11.58
N GLN A 64 -7.00 2.44 10.76
CA GLN A 64 -8.38 2.87 11.01
C GLN A 64 -9.39 1.72 10.94
N ASN A 65 -9.10 0.70 10.13
CA ASN A 65 -9.89 -0.53 10.01
C ASN A 65 -9.52 -1.59 11.05
N GLY A 66 -8.70 -1.27 12.06
CA GLY A 66 -8.36 -2.16 13.17
C GLY A 66 -7.21 -3.14 12.89
N VAL A 67 -6.48 -2.98 11.78
CA VAL A 67 -5.34 -3.85 11.43
C VAL A 67 -4.03 -3.09 11.50
N ILE A 68 -3.11 -3.60 12.32
CA ILE A 68 -1.74 -3.09 12.37
C ILE A 68 -0.93 -3.82 11.29
N SER A 69 -0.40 -3.07 10.33
CA SER A 69 0.56 -3.56 9.36
C SER A 69 1.80 -2.66 9.36
N ARG A 70 2.86 -3.16 8.72
CA ARG A 70 4.08 -2.41 8.46
C ARG A 70 4.19 -2.17 6.96
N ASN A 71 4.19 -0.91 6.55
CA ASN A 71 4.65 -0.54 5.22
C ASN A 71 6.17 -0.38 5.20
N MET A 72 6.82 -0.89 4.16
CA MET A 72 8.24 -0.74 3.85
C MET A 72 8.34 -0.09 2.47
N GLY A 73 8.36 1.24 2.44
CA GLY A 73 8.02 1.96 1.22
C GLY A 73 6.56 1.69 0.85
N ASP A 74 6.33 1.26 -0.39
CA ASP A 74 5.00 0.92 -0.93
C ASP A 74 4.66 -0.57 -0.81
N ALA A 75 5.49 -1.36 -0.13
CA ALA A 75 5.22 -2.76 0.17
C ALA A 75 4.56 -2.91 1.56
N LEU A 76 3.39 -3.53 1.63
CA LEU A 76 2.71 -3.86 2.90
C LEU A 76 3.08 -5.27 3.35
N ALA A 77 3.62 -5.42 4.56
CA ALA A 77 4.04 -6.69 5.13
C ALA A 77 2.93 -7.32 5.99
N PHE A 78 2.71 -8.62 5.79
CA PHE A 78 1.79 -9.46 6.55
C PHE A 78 2.58 -10.57 7.24
N CYS A 79 2.60 -10.53 8.57
CA CYS A 79 3.24 -11.54 9.42
C CYS A 79 2.42 -11.72 10.71
N PRO A 80 1.18 -12.24 10.63
CA PRO A 80 0.35 -12.43 11.81
C PRO A 80 0.94 -13.46 12.79
N PRO A 81 0.48 -13.47 14.06
CA PRO A 81 0.85 -14.50 15.02
C PRO A 81 0.57 -15.91 14.50
N LEU A 82 1.41 -16.89 14.87
CA LEU A 82 1.27 -18.27 14.41
C LEU A 82 -0.01 -18.98 14.90
N ILE A 83 -0.72 -18.37 15.84
CA ILE A 83 -2.00 -18.84 16.38
C ILE A 83 -3.22 -18.29 15.61
N ILE A 84 -3.01 -17.47 14.58
CA ILE A 84 -4.10 -16.89 13.80
C ILE A 84 -4.98 -17.98 13.17
N THR A 85 -6.29 -17.74 13.15
CA THR A 85 -7.29 -18.63 12.56
C THR A 85 -7.68 -18.16 11.15
N GLU A 86 -8.29 -19.03 10.33
CA GLU A 86 -8.77 -18.64 8.99
C GLU A 86 -9.76 -17.47 9.02
N PRO A 87 -10.75 -17.39 9.93
CA PRO A 87 -11.63 -16.24 10.04
C PRO A 87 -10.91 -14.93 10.38
N GLN A 88 -9.86 -14.99 11.22
CA GLN A 88 -9.05 -13.80 11.55
C GLN A 88 -8.18 -13.36 10.36
N VAL A 89 -7.70 -14.32 9.55
CA VAL A 89 -7.06 -14.01 8.26
C VAL A 89 -8.04 -13.33 7.32
N ASP A 90 -9.29 -13.82 7.26
CA ASP A 90 -10.32 -13.21 6.44
C ASP A 90 -10.62 -11.79 6.89
N GLU A 91 -10.81 -11.55 8.18
CA GLU A 91 -11.01 -10.22 8.75
C GLU A 91 -9.86 -9.26 8.43
N MET A 92 -8.62 -9.73 8.60
CA MET A 92 -7.41 -8.95 8.28
C MET A 92 -7.35 -8.55 6.80
N ILE A 93 -7.69 -9.47 5.90
CA ILE A 93 -7.63 -9.23 4.46
C ILE A 93 -8.82 -8.41 3.99
N ASP A 94 -10.01 -8.59 4.57
CA ASP A 94 -11.18 -7.75 4.30
C ASP A 94 -10.92 -6.29 4.72
N ALA A 95 -10.23 -6.08 5.84
CA ALA A 95 -9.79 -4.75 6.26
C ALA A 95 -8.77 -4.15 5.29
N PHE A 96 -7.85 -4.96 4.75
CA PHE A 96 -6.92 -4.52 3.73
C PHE A 96 -7.65 -4.14 2.42
N GLU A 97 -8.61 -4.96 1.96
CA GLU A 97 -9.45 -4.68 0.80
C GLU A 97 -10.18 -3.34 0.94
N ARG A 98 -10.85 -3.11 2.08
CA ARG A 98 -11.49 -1.81 2.39
C ARG A 98 -10.50 -0.64 2.35
N SER A 99 -9.27 -0.87 2.83
CA SER A 99 -8.22 0.14 2.86
C SER A 99 -7.71 0.49 1.45
N LEU A 100 -7.61 -0.50 0.57
CA LEU A 100 -7.28 -0.30 -0.85
C LEU A 100 -8.37 0.50 -1.56
N GLU A 101 -9.64 0.17 -1.35
CA GLU A 101 -10.78 0.89 -1.92
C GLU A 101 -10.86 2.34 -1.44
N ALA A 102 -10.58 2.58 -0.15
CA ALA A 102 -10.50 3.93 0.40
C ALA A 102 -9.34 4.73 -0.24
N ALA A 103 -8.18 4.11 -0.44
CA ALA A 103 -7.04 4.73 -1.11
C ALA A 103 -7.35 5.09 -2.57
N VAL A 104 -7.95 4.17 -3.35
CA VAL A 104 -8.38 4.45 -4.73
C VAL A 104 -9.30 5.67 -4.78
N LYS A 105 -10.20 5.79 -3.81
CA LYS A 105 -11.12 6.93 -3.72
C LYS A 105 -10.46 8.23 -3.31
N GLN A 106 -9.29 8.21 -2.66
CA GLN A 106 -8.59 9.40 -2.14
C GLN A 106 -7.45 9.89 -3.07
N ILE A 107 -6.86 9.00 -3.85
CA ILE A 107 -5.75 9.32 -4.76
C ILE A 107 -6.08 10.46 -5.73
N PRO A 108 -7.25 10.50 -6.41
CA PRO A 108 -7.58 11.60 -7.32
C PRO A 108 -7.64 12.98 -6.64
N GLN A 109 -8.10 13.04 -5.38
CA GLN A 109 -8.18 14.27 -4.59
C GLN A 109 -6.80 14.72 -4.15
N LEU A 110 -5.92 13.79 -3.77
CA LEU A 110 -4.53 14.09 -3.45
C LEU A 110 -3.81 14.64 -4.69
N ALA A 111 -3.94 14.00 -5.85
CA ALA A 111 -3.35 14.49 -7.09
C ALA A 111 -3.84 15.91 -7.44
N ARG A 112 -5.13 16.20 -7.24
CA ARG A 112 -5.69 17.56 -7.42
C ARG A 112 -5.14 18.56 -6.41
N ALA A 113 -5.05 18.20 -5.14
CA ALA A 113 -4.50 19.07 -4.10
C ALA A 113 -3.03 19.42 -4.37
N PHE A 114 -2.23 18.44 -4.81
CA PHE A 114 -0.84 18.67 -5.22
C PHE A 114 -0.73 19.55 -6.46
N ALA A 115 -1.60 19.35 -7.48
CA ALA A 115 -1.62 20.20 -8.67
C ALA A 115 -1.96 21.66 -8.34
N LEU A 116 -2.90 21.89 -7.41
CA LEU A 116 -3.28 23.23 -6.94
C LEU A 116 -2.16 23.90 -6.13
N GLN A 117 -1.45 23.14 -5.28
CA GLN A 117 -0.31 23.66 -4.52
C GLN A 117 0.90 23.95 -5.42
N SER A 118 1.09 23.17 -6.48
CA SER A 118 2.15 23.38 -7.48
C SER A 118 1.89 24.58 -8.40
N GLY A 119 0.62 25.02 -8.52
CA GLY A 119 0.23 26.23 -9.24
C GLY A 119 0.41 27.53 -8.45
N ALA A 120 0.68 27.45 -7.13
CA ALA A 120 0.95 28.60 -6.28
C ALA A 120 2.46 28.93 -6.29
N GLY A 121 2.91 29.59 -7.36
CA GLY A 121 4.06 30.50 -7.33
C GLY A 121 5.40 29.94 -6.88
N ARG A 122 6.04 29.10 -7.70
CA ARG A 122 7.51 29.01 -7.68
C ARG A 122 8.05 30.21 -8.48
N GLN A 123 8.26 31.34 -7.81
CA GLN A 123 9.03 32.43 -8.38
C GLN A 123 10.42 31.88 -8.74
N PRO A 124 10.89 32.01 -9.99
CA PRO A 124 12.20 31.50 -10.37
C PRO A 124 13.27 32.21 -9.53
N PRO A 125 14.37 31.53 -9.14
CA PRO A 125 15.49 32.22 -8.50
C PRO A 125 15.99 33.29 -9.48
N SER A 126 15.90 34.55 -9.06
CA SER A 126 16.53 35.67 -9.77
C SER A 126 18.05 35.50 -9.68
N THR A 127 18.66 35.01 -10.75
CA THR A 127 20.10 35.17 -11.04
C THR A 127 20.41 36.66 -11.32
N PRO A 128 21.68 37.10 -11.37
CA PRO A 128 22.91 36.60 -10.75
C PRO A 128 23.57 37.71 -9.89
N VAL A 129 24.49 37.40 -8.96
CA VAL A 129 25.43 38.43 -8.46
C VAL A 129 26.82 38.09 -8.97
N ALA A 130 27.23 38.85 -9.98
CA ALA A 130 28.60 38.97 -10.44
C ALA A 130 29.46 39.62 -9.33
N GLY A 131 30.73 39.21 -9.25
CA GLY A 131 31.60 39.45 -8.10
C GLY A 131 31.97 40.89 -7.79
N VAL A 132 32.39 41.08 -6.53
CA VAL A 132 33.62 41.76 -6.05
C VAL A 132 34.00 41.07 -4.75
#